data_AF-A0AAE8ZXM7-F1
#
_entry.id   AF-A0AAE8ZXM7-F1
#
_cell.length_a   1.000
_cell.length_b   1.000
_cell.length_c   1.000
_cell.angle_alpha   90.00
_cell.angle_beta   90.00
_cell.angle_gamma   90.00
#
_symmetry.space_group_name_H-M   'P 1'
#
loop_
_entity.id
_entity.type
_entity.pdbx_description
1 polymer ?
#
loop_
_entity_poly.entity_id
_entity_poly.type
_entity_poly.pdbx_seq_one_letter_code
_entity_poly.pdbx_strand_id
1 'polypeptide(L)'
;MASSQQYKSLQTQLFYSLVTQTLIPVFLMHIPAFAMFILTFLEVDVGPLSGIVTVTIALFPSIDPLLTLIIVKSYRNAIQSYYSCTKKI
;
A
#
# COMPACT_ATOMS: atom_id res chain seq x y z
N MET A 1 34.34 -3.56 -6.19
CA MET A 1 33.32 -2.67 -6.81
C MET A 1 31.90 -3.27 -6.83
N ALA A 2 31.67 -4.49 -6.32
CA ALA A 2 30.36 -5.16 -6.37
C ALA A 2 29.31 -4.66 -5.36
N SER A 3 29.74 -3.95 -4.31
CA SER A 3 28.84 -3.53 -3.22
C SER A 3 27.89 -2.41 -3.66
N SER A 4 28.36 -1.40 -4.40
CA SER A 4 27.54 -0.23 -4.78
C SER A 4 26.41 -0.58 -5.76
N GLN A 5 26.60 -1.54 -6.66
CA GLN A 5 25.56 -1.97 -7.60
C GLN A 5 24.40 -2.67 -6.88
N GLN A 6 24.69 -3.49 -5.88
CA GLN A 6 23.68 -4.16 -5.05
C GLN A 6 22.82 -3.14 -4.29
N TYR A 7 23.45 -2.16 -3.63
CA TYR A 7 22.72 -1.08 -2.94
C TYR A 7 21.86 -0.25 -3.89
N LYS A 8 22.34 0.06 -5.10
CA LYS A 8 21.55 0.77 -6.13
C LYS A 8 20.31 0.00 -6.55
N SER A 9 20.43 -1.31 -6.74
CA SER A 9 19.27 -2.15 -7.11
C SER A 9 18.23 -2.23 -5.99
N LEU A 10 18.66 -2.35 -4.74
CA LEU A 10 17.76 -2.35 -3.57
C LEU A 10 17.07 -0.99 -3.40
N GLN A 11 17.82 0.12 -3.47
CA GLN A 11 17.24 1.46 -3.39
C GLN A 11 16.23 1.73 -4.51
N THR A 12 16.52 1.32 -5.74
CA THR A 12 15.60 1.52 -6.88
C THR A 12 14.30 0.73 -6.70
N GLN A 13 14.39 -0.48 -6.14
CA GLN A 13 13.22 -1.31 -5.85
C GLN A 13 12.37 -0.75 -4.72
N LEU A 14 13.00 -0.27 -3.64
CA LEU A 14 12.32 0.45 -2.55
C LEU A 14 11.70 1.75 -3.05
N PHE A 15 12.37 2.48 -3.95
CA PHE A 15 11.82 3.69 -4.55
C PHE A 15 10.57 3.40 -5.38
N TYR A 16 10.62 2.42 -6.28
CA TYR A 16 9.45 2.01 -7.08
C TYR A 16 8.30 1.51 -6.21
N SER A 17 8.62 0.80 -5.14
CA SER A 17 7.69 0.36 -4.10
C SER A 17 6.97 1.54 -3.46
N LEU A 18 7.72 2.50 -2.93
CA LEU A 18 7.19 3.70 -2.29
C LEU A 18 6.35 4.56 -3.26
N VAL A 19 6.77 4.70 -4.51
CA VAL A 19 6.01 5.44 -5.53
C VAL A 19 4.67 4.77 -5.82
N THR A 20 4.64 3.44 -5.95
CA THR A 20 3.39 2.74 -6.22
C THR A 20 2.46 2.71 -5.00
N GLN A 21 3.05 2.53 -3.81
CA GLN A 21 2.36 2.55 -2.52
C GLN A 21 1.73 3.92 -2.22
N THR A 22 2.32 5.03 -2.67
CA THR A 22 1.76 6.37 -2.47
C THR A 22 0.68 6.72 -3.49
N LEU A 23 0.81 6.27 -4.74
CA LEU A 23 -0.18 6.54 -5.78
C LEU A 23 -1.53 5.86 -5.51
N ILE A 24 -1.53 4.63 -4.99
CA ILE A 24 -2.76 3.86 -4.74
C ILE A 24 -3.70 4.55 -3.73
N PRO A 25 -3.29 4.88 -2.49
CA PRO A 25 -4.14 5.61 -1.55
C PRO A 25 -4.45 7.03 -2.01
N VAL A 26 -3.61 7.68 -2.82
CA VAL A 26 -3.98 8.98 -3.42
C VAL A 26 -5.18 8.86 -4.35
N PHE A 27 -5.37 7.75 -5.06
CA PHE A 27 -6.59 7.53 -5.85
C PHE A 27 -7.71 6.90 -5.00
N LEU A 28 -7.40 5.92 -4.16
CA LEU A 28 -8.40 5.13 -3.45
C LEU A 28 -8.92 5.78 -2.16
N MET A 29 -8.11 6.60 -1.49
CA MET A 29 -8.36 7.18 -0.16
C MET A 29 -8.76 8.66 -0.26
N HIS A 30 -8.20 9.38 -1.23
CA HIS A 30 -8.51 10.80 -1.46
C HIS A 30 -9.91 11.01 -2.06
N ILE A 31 -10.37 10.11 -2.95
CA ILE A 31 -11.73 10.14 -3.50
C ILE A 31 -12.81 9.97 -2.40
N PRO A 32 -12.78 8.93 -1.53
CA PRO A 32 -13.78 8.79 -0.48
C PRO A 32 -13.67 9.88 0.59
N ALA A 33 -12.46 10.37 0.90
CA ALA A 33 -12.31 11.51 1.81
C ALA A 33 -12.96 12.79 1.23
N PHE A 34 -12.75 13.06 -0.06
CA PHE A 34 -13.35 14.20 -0.74
C PHE A 34 -14.87 14.05 -0.88
N ALA A 35 -15.36 12.84 -1.15
CA ALA A 35 -16.79 12.54 -1.18
C ALA A 35 -17.45 12.74 0.19
N MET A 36 -16.80 12.31 1.28
CA MET A 36 -17.26 12.57 2.65
C MET A 36 -17.26 14.07 2.97
N PHE A 37 -16.26 14.82 2.50
CA PHE A 37 -16.21 16.27 2.67
C PHE A 37 -17.40 16.96 1.98
N ILE A 38 -17.73 16.54 0.76
CA ILE A 38 -18.92 17.03 0.03
C ILE A 38 -20.21 16.63 0.75
N LEU A 39 -20.35 15.37 1.18
CA LEU A 39 -21.54 14.88 1.90
C LEU A 39 -21.77 15.63 3.22
N THR A 40 -20.68 15.95 3.94
CA THR A 40 -20.71 16.75 5.16
C THR A 40 -21.19 18.18 4.87
N PHE A 41 -20.81 18.75 3.71
CA PHE A 41 -21.28 20.06 3.26
C PHE A 41 -22.75 20.08 2.83
N LEU A 42 -23.32 18.95 2.38
CA LEU A 42 -24.73 18.82 2.02
C LEU A 42 -25.65 18.48 3.22
N GLU A 43 -25.12 18.43 4.45
CA GLU A 43 -25.86 18.03 5.66
C GLU A 43 -26.59 16.69 5.52
N VAL A 44 -26.03 15.76 4.72
CA VAL A 44 -26.59 14.42 4.57
C VAL A 44 -26.21 13.59 5.79
N ASP A 45 -27.21 12.95 6.41
CA ASP A 45 -27.00 12.07 7.56
C ASP A 45 -26.24 10.81 7.12
N VAL A 46 -24.93 10.81 7.37
CA VAL A 46 -23.99 9.74 7.01
C VAL A 46 -23.85 8.68 8.10
N GLY A 47 -24.79 8.59 9.06
CA GLY A 47 -24.71 7.76 10.27
C GLY A 47 -23.97 6.41 10.11
N PRO A 48 -24.46 5.47 9.28
CA PRO A 48 -23.79 4.18 9.05
C PRO A 48 -22.49 4.27 8.24
N LEU A 49 -22.39 5.22 7.32
CA LEU A 49 -21.21 5.44 6.47
C LEU A 49 -20.02 5.96 7.29
N SER A 50 -20.27 6.78 8.30
CA SER A 50 -19.23 7.31 9.21
C SER A 50 -18.45 6.21 9.92
N GLY A 51 -19.15 5.15 10.37
CA GLY A 51 -18.53 3.99 11.03
C GLY A 51 -17.64 3.19 10.09
N ILE A 52 -18.11 2.95 8.86
CA ILE A 52 -17.35 2.22 7.83
C ILE A 52 -16.09 3.00 7.44
N VAL A 53 -16.20 4.31 7.25
CA VAL A 53 -15.07 5.20 6.93
C VAL A 53 -14.05 5.22 8.06
N THR A 54 -14.50 5.31 9.31
CA THR A 54 -13.61 5.29 10.49
C THR A 54 -12.81 4.00 10.58
N VAL A 55 -13.46 2.84 10.42
CA VAL A 55 -12.79 1.53 10.42
C VAL A 55 -11.83 1.40 9.25
N THR A 56 -12.21 1.90 8.07
CA THR A 56 -11.36 1.89 6.88
C THR A 56 -10.10 2.72 7.10
N ILE A 57 -10.24 3.94 7.63
CA ILE A 57 -9.10 4.82 7.97
C ILE A 57 -8.20 4.18 9.02
N ALA A 58 -8.76 3.49 10.02
CA ALA A 58 -7.99 2.80 11.05
C ALA A 58 -7.21 1.59 10.51
N LEU A 59 -7.73 0.90 9.48
CA LEU A 59 -7.07 -0.26 8.85
C LEU A 59 -6.05 0.12 7.78
N PHE A 60 -6.18 1.30 7.17
CA PHE A 60 -5.30 1.76 6.10
C PHE A 60 -3.80 1.67 6.42
N PRO A 61 -3.31 2.07 7.61
CA PRO A 61 -1.89 1.95 7.98
C PRO A 61 -1.37 0.51 7.97
N SER A 62 -2.23 -0.47 8.22
CA SER A 62 -1.87 -1.89 8.20
C SER A 62 -1.95 -2.49 6.80
N ILE A 63 -2.90 -2.02 5.97
CA ILE A 63 -3.08 -2.46 4.58
C ILE A 63 -1.98 -1.91 3.68
N ASP A 64 -1.51 -0.70 3.95
CA ASP A 64 -0.49 0.00 3.16
C ASP A 64 0.83 -0.80 2.99
N PRO A 65 1.50 -1.32 4.05
CA PRO A 65 2.66 -2.20 3.90
C PRO A 65 2.30 -3.55 3.27
N LEU A 66 1.08 -4.05 3.46
CA LEU A 66 0.64 -5.33 2.89
C LEU A 66 0.50 -5.27 1.36
N LEU A 67 -0.14 -4.23 0.84
CA LEU A 67 -0.28 -3.98 -0.60
C LEU A 67 1.09 -3.78 -1.25
N THR A 68 1.99 -3.12 -0.54
CA THR A 68 3.36 -2.87 -0.96
C THR A 68 4.15 -4.17 -1.14
N LEU A 69 4.03 -5.10 -0.19
CA LEU A 69 4.63 -6.43 -0.29
C LEU A 69 4.11 -7.23 -1.49
N ILE A 70 2.84 -7.06 -1.87
CA ILE A 70 2.22 -7.75 -3.00
C ILE A 70 2.61 -7.11 -4.34
N ILE A 71 2.71 -5.78 -4.43
CA ILE A 71 2.95 -5.07 -5.69
C ILE A 71 4.40 -5.10 -6.12
N VAL A 72 5.33 -5.08 -5.16
CA VAL A 72 6.75 -5.03 -5.46
C VAL A 72 7.18 -6.38 -5.99
N LYS A 73 7.35 -6.47 -7.31
CA LYS A 73 7.86 -7.68 -8.01
C LYS A 73 9.15 -8.22 -7.38
N SER A 74 10.01 -7.36 -6.86
CA SER A 74 11.23 -7.80 -6.17
C SER A 74 10.94 -8.55 -4.86
N TYR A 75 9.95 -8.10 -4.10
CA TYR A 75 9.47 -8.79 -2.91
C TYR A 75 8.78 -10.11 -3.27
N ARG A 76 7.95 -10.12 -4.32
CA ARG A 76 7.35 -11.37 -4.83
C ARG A 76 8.39 -12.38 -5.28
N ASN A 77 9.43 -11.95 -5.99
CA ASN A 77 10.54 -12.82 -6.39
C ASN A 77 11.35 -13.30 -5.17
N ALA A 78 11.58 -12.44 -4.17
CA ALA A 78 12.25 -12.82 -2.92
C ALA A 78 11.41 -13.84 -2.12
N ILE A 79 10.09 -13.65 -2.04
CA ILE A 79 9.15 -14.58 -1.41
C ILE A 79 9.10 -15.90 -2.19
N GLN A 80 9.02 -15.87 -3.52
CA GLN A 80 9.07 -17.08 -4.34
C GLN A 80 10.41 -17.82 -4.21
N SER A 81 11.52 -17.09 -4.13
CA SER A 81 12.84 -17.67 -3.86
C SER A 81 12.90 -18.28 -2.46
N TYR A 82 12.32 -17.62 -1.45
CA TYR A 82 12.22 -18.11 -0.08
C TYR A 82 11.38 -19.40 -0.03
N TYR A 83 10.16 -19.39 -0.58
CA TYR A 83 9.29 -20.57 -0.67
C TYR A 83 9.92 -21.71 -1.46
N SER A 84 10.68 -21.42 -2.53
CA SER A 84 11.38 -22.45 -3.31
C SER A 84 12.57 -23.07 -2.55
N CYS A 85 13.19 -22.32 -1.64
CA CYS A 85 14.25 -22.82 -0.77
C CYS A 85 13.69 -23.67 0.38
N THR A 86 12.56 -23.26 0.97
CA THR A 86 11.85 -24.03 2.01
C THR A 86 11.29 -25.35 1.47
N LYS A 87 10.98 -25.45 0.18
CA LYS A 87 10.49 -26.68 -0.47
C LYS A 87 11.60 -27.69 -0.81
N LYS A 88 12.87 -27.35 -0.55
CA LYS A 88 14.05 -28.17 -0.91
C LYS A 88 14.76 -28.78 0.32
N ILE A 89 14.17 -28.66 1.50
CA ILE A 89 14.52 -29.34 2.76
C ILE A 89 13.44 -30.39 3.02
#